data_AF-A0A5C3LSA2-F1
#
_entry.id   AF-A0A5C3LSA2-F1
#
_cell.length_a   1.000
_cell.length_b   1.000
_cell.length_c   1.000
_cell.angle_alpha   90.00
_cell.angle_beta   90.00
_cell.angle_gamma   90.00
#
_symmetry.space_group_name_H-M   'P 1'
#
loop_
_entity.id
_entity.type
_entity.pdbx_description
1 polymer ?
#
loop_
_entity_poly.entity_id
_entity_poly.type
_entity_poly.pdbx_seq_one_letter_code
_entity_poly.pdbx_strand_id
1 'polypeptide(L)'
;MILRPFSSSLFTGQQVYLDRLKHYFSIRNGQGIAPRHFFLIYGLGGVGKTQIALKFAEDVSSKYAFIFWVDATSEGTICNSLKGISSTPEAKRADVDGNPESVLY
;
A
#
# COMPACT_ATOMS: atom_id res chain seq x y z
N MET A 1 -6.86 3.90 13.00
CA MET A 1 -6.04 4.09 11.78
C MET A 1 -4.59 3.88 12.19
N ILE A 2 -3.90 2.89 11.64
CA ILE A 2 -2.46 2.75 11.88
C ILE A 2 -1.80 3.95 11.20
N LEU A 3 -1.12 4.79 11.99
CA LEU A 3 -0.30 5.87 11.47
C LEU A 3 0.75 5.26 10.55
N ARG A 4 0.64 5.54 9.25
CA ARG A 4 1.68 5.18 8.29
C ARG A 4 2.94 5.97 8.67
N PRO A 5 4.08 5.30 8.97
CA PRO A 5 5.34 6.02 9.15
C PRO A 5 5.80 6.61 7.81
N PHE A 6 6.48 7.76 7.85
CA PHE A 6 7.15 8.28 6.67
C PHE A 6 8.46 7.50 6.42
N SER A 7 8.93 7.52 5.18
CA SER A 7 10.27 7.11 4.87
C SER A 7 11.28 7.99 5.61
N SER A 8 12.47 7.46 5.88
CA SER A 8 13.53 8.20 6.54
C SER A 8 13.92 9.45 5.75
N SER A 9 14.17 10.57 6.43
CA SER A 9 14.74 11.77 5.81
C SER A 9 16.14 11.53 5.22
N LEU A 10 16.83 10.48 5.68
CA LEU A 10 18.13 10.03 5.18
C LEU A 10 18.01 8.93 4.12
N PHE A 11 16.83 8.71 3.56
CA PHE A 11 16.64 7.72 2.49
C PHE A 11 17.51 8.09 1.29
N THR A 12 18.46 7.22 0.95
CA THR A 12 19.38 7.38 -0.17
C THR A 12 19.57 6.04 -0.88
N GLY A 13 20.01 6.08 -2.14
CA GLY A 13 20.13 4.89 -2.96
C GLY A 13 18.79 4.23 -3.27
N GLN A 14 18.81 2.93 -3.61
CA GLN A 14 17.62 2.11 -3.91
C GLN A 14 16.74 2.58 -5.10
N GLN A 15 17.18 3.58 -5.85
CA GLN A 15 16.43 4.16 -6.98
C GLN A 15 16.00 3.11 -8.01
N VAL A 16 16.88 2.14 -8.30
CA VAL A 16 16.58 1.04 -9.21
C VAL A 16 15.32 0.24 -8.81
N TYR A 17 15.09 0.06 -7.50
CA TYR A 17 13.91 -0.64 -7.01
C TYR A 17 12.65 0.25 -7.06
N LEU A 18 12.80 1.54 -6.76
CA LEU A 18 11.70 2.51 -6.90
C LEU A 18 11.25 2.64 -8.36
N ASP A 19 12.19 2.71 -9.29
CA ASP A 19 11.89 2.79 -10.72
C ASP A 19 11.22 1.51 -11.21
N ARG A 20 11.67 0.34 -10.75
CA ARG A 20 11.03 -0.94 -11.06
C ARG A 20 9.59 -1.00 -10.53
N LEU A 21 9.34 -0.54 -9.30
CA LEU A 21 8.00 -0.45 -8.73
C LEU A 21 7.12 0.50 -9.55
N LYS A 22 7.61 1.71 -9.83
CA LYS A 22 6.88 2.72 -10.62
C LYS A 22 6.55 2.19 -12.01
N HIS A 23 7.49 1.54 -12.68
CA HIS A 23 7.26 0.94 -13.98
C HIS A 23 6.20 -0.17 -13.90
N TYR A 24 6.37 -1.14 -12.99
CA TYR A 24 5.46 -2.27 -12.84
C TYR A 24 4.01 -1.84 -12.61
N PHE A 25 3.78 -0.84 -11.75
CA PHE A 25 2.42 -0.34 -11.45
C PHE A 25 1.91 0.71 -12.46
N SER A 26 2.76 1.22 -13.36
CA SER A 26 2.33 2.15 -14.43
C SER A 26 1.71 1.45 -15.63
N ILE A 27 1.98 0.16 -15.83
CA ILE A 27 1.48 -0.61 -16.96
C ILE A 27 -0.03 -0.82 -16.78
N ARG A 28 -0.84 -0.06 -17.51
CA ARG A 28 -2.27 -0.27 -17.64
C ARG A 28 -2.53 -0.96 -18.98
N ASN A 29 -2.99 -2.20 -18.96
CA ASN A 29 -3.42 -2.87 -20.19
C ASN A 29 -4.67 -2.15 -20.70
N GLY A 30 -4.55 -1.47 -21.86
CA GLY A 30 -5.57 -0.58 -22.41
C GLY A 30 -6.84 -1.26 -22.94
N GLN A 31 -7.02 -2.56 -22.71
CA GLN A 31 -8.17 -3.33 -23.21
C GLN A 31 -8.59 -4.36 -22.15
N GLY A 32 -9.59 -4.01 -21.33
CA GLY A 32 -10.24 -4.93 -20.37
C GLY A 32 -10.12 -4.54 -18.89
N ILE A 33 -10.66 -5.38 -18.00
CA ILE A 33 -10.46 -5.30 -16.55
C ILE A 33 -8.97 -5.58 -16.30
N ALA A 34 -8.21 -4.54 -15.96
CA ALA A 34 -6.79 -4.74 -15.63
C ALA A 34 -6.69 -5.66 -14.38
N PRO A 35 -5.90 -6.74 -14.43
CA PRO A 35 -5.73 -7.62 -13.28
C PRO A 35 -5.14 -6.85 -12.10
N ARG A 36 -5.48 -7.23 -10.86
CA ARG A 36 -4.84 -6.68 -9.66
C ARG A 36 -3.34 -7.00 -9.71
N HIS A 37 -2.49 -5.98 -9.68
CA HIS A 37 -1.04 -6.12 -9.71
C HIS A 37 -0.49 -6.35 -8.30
N PHE A 38 0.42 -7.31 -8.14
CA PHE A 38 1.06 -7.63 -6.85
C PHE A 38 2.58 -7.60 -6.99
N PHE A 39 3.27 -6.98 -6.04
CA PHE A 39 4.74 -6.90 -6.03
C PHE A 39 5.29 -7.29 -4.66
N LEU A 40 6.16 -8.30 -4.63
CA LEU A 40 6.82 -8.78 -3.41
C LEU A 40 8.21 -8.16 -3.26
N ILE A 41 8.46 -7.49 -2.14
CA ILE A 41 9.80 -7.04 -1.75
C ILE A 41 10.31 -7.99 -0.66
N TYR A 42 11.38 -8.74 -0.95
CA TYR A 42 11.98 -9.71 -0.04
C TYR A 42 13.49 -9.51 0.08
N GLY A 43 14.10 -10.12 1.10
CA GLY A 43 15.51 -9.95 1.43
C GLY A 43 15.75 -10.01 2.94
N LEU A 44 17.02 -9.98 3.34
CA LEU A 44 17.43 -10.09 4.75
C LEU A 44 16.82 -9.02 5.65
N GLY A 45 16.79 -9.29 6.95
CA GLY A 45 16.40 -8.30 7.97
C GLY A 45 17.27 -7.04 7.86
N GLY A 46 16.68 -5.87 8.07
CA GLY A 46 17.42 -4.59 8.08
C GLY A 46 17.81 -4.02 6.70
N VAL A 47 17.61 -4.73 5.58
CA VAL A 47 17.99 -4.23 4.23
C VAL A 47 17.16 -3.03 3.71
N GLY A 48 16.16 -2.58 4.46
CA GLY A 48 15.36 -1.41 4.11
C GLY A 48 14.12 -1.67 3.25
N LYS A 49 13.61 -2.91 3.20
CA LYS A 49 12.38 -3.26 2.44
C LYS A 49 11.20 -2.34 2.74
N THR A 50 10.92 -2.13 4.03
CA THR A 50 9.85 -1.23 4.49
C THR A 50 10.13 0.20 4.04
N GLN A 51 11.37 0.66 4.11
CA GLN A 51 11.75 2.01 3.67
C GLN A 51 11.50 2.21 2.17
N ILE A 52 11.79 1.21 1.33
CA ILE A 52 11.47 1.26 -0.10
C ILE A 52 9.97 1.37 -0.34
N ALA A 53 9.15 0.57 0.36
CA ALA A 53 7.69 0.63 0.24
C ALA A 53 7.13 2.00 0.68
N LEU A 54 7.63 2.53 1.81
CA LEU A 54 7.25 3.85 2.30
C LEU A 54 7.65 4.96 1.33
N LYS A 55 8.87 4.92 0.79
CA LYS A 55 9.33 5.92 -0.18
C LYS A 55 8.53 5.87 -1.48
N PHE A 56 8.27 4.65 -1.99
CA PHE A 56 7.42 4.47 -3.16
C PHE A 56 6.04 5.10 -2.96
N ALA A 57 5.38 4.81 -1.84
CA ALA A 57 4.05 5.32 -1.53
C ALA A 57 4.02 6.85 -1.27
N GLU A 58 5.14 7.48 -0.93
CA GLU A 58 5.29 8.95 -0.93
C GLU A 58 5.36 9.48 -2.37
N ASP A 59 6.27 8.92 -3.17
CA ASP A 59 6.55 9.36 -4.55
C ASP A 59 5.34 9.25 -5.47
N VAL A 60 4.43 8.30 -5.22
CA VAL A 60 3.22 8.07 -6.04
C VAL A 60 1.94 8.61 -5.41
N SER A 61 2.03 9.30 -4.26
CA SER A 61 0.85 9.79 -3.53
C SER A 61 -0.13 10.60 -4.39
N SER A 62 0.37 11.39 -5.35
CA SER A 62 -0.47 12.16 -6.28
C SER A 62 -1.11 11.34 -7.41
N LYS A 63 -0.68 10.09 -7.62
CA LYS A 63 -1.15 9.19 -8.68
C LYS A 63 -2.25 8.23 -8.23
N TYR A 64 -2.42 8.07 -6.92
CA TYR A 64 -3.42 7.18 -6.33
C TYR A 64 -4.39 7.99 -5.47
N ALA A 65 -5.69 7.74 -5.62
CA ALA A 65 -6.69 8.39 -4.78
C ALA A 65 -6.52 8.00 -3.30
N PHE A 66 -6.20 6.72 -3.06
CA PHE A 66 -6.05 6.16 -1.72
C PHE A 66 -4.84 5.24 -1.64
N ILE A 67 -4.12 5.31 -0.51
CA ILE A 67 -3.02 4.41 -0.17
C ILE A 67 -3.28 3.93 1.26
N PHE A 68 -3.46 2.63 1.43
CA PHE A 68 -3.72 2.02 2.73
C PHE A 68 -2.50 1.23 3.22
N TRP A 69 -2.26 1.28 4.52
CA TRP A 69 -1.22 0.49 5.18
C TRP A 69 -1.87 -0.58 6.05
N VAL A 70 -1.50 -1.84 5.83
CA VAL A 70 -2.02 -2.99 6.57
C VAL A 70 -0.89 -3.65 7.32
N ASP A 71 -1.02 -3.75 8.63
CA ASP A 71 -0.09 -4.50 9.47
C ASP A 71 -0.44 -5.99 9.45
N ALA A 72 0.35 -6.76 8.70
CA ALA A 72 0.20 -8.19 8.55
C ALA A 72 0.98 -9.04 9.57
N THR A 73 1.37 -8.47 10.72
CA THR A 73 2.12 -9.19 11.77
C THR A 73 1.34 -10.37 12.36
N SER A 74 0.02 -10.26 12.50
CA SER A 74 -0.89 -11.33 12.91
C SER A 74 -2.28 -11.15 12.29
N GLU A 75 -3.12 -12.18 12.37
CA GLU A 75 -4.53 -12.07 11.93
C GLU A 75 -5.28 -10.94 12.65
N GLY A 76 -5.03 -10.75 13.95
CA GLY A 76 -5.61 -9.66 14.74
C GLY A 76 -5.20 -8.27 14.24
N THR A 77 -3.92 -8.09 13.87
CA THR A 77 -3.44 -6.79 13.32
C THR A 77 -3.98 -6.53 11.92
N ILE A 78 -4.16 -7.58 11.12
CA ILE A 78 -4.83 -7.48 9.80
C ILE A 78 -6.27 -7.01 10.01
N CYS A 79 -7.05 -7.72 10.84
CA CYS A 79 -8.44 -7.38 11.14
C CYS A 79 -8.59 -5.93 11.65
N ASN A 80 -7.71 -5.51 12.56
CA ASN A 80 -7.69 -4.13 13.06
C ASN A 80 -7.35 -3.10 11.98
N SER A 81 -6.42 -3.43 11.08
CA SER A 81 -6.07 -2.56 9.95
C SER A 81 -7.24 -2.41 8.99
N LEU A 82 -7.90 -3.52 8.62
CA LEU A 82 -9.05 -3.54 7.70
C LEU A 82 -10.25 -2.79 8.29
N LYS A 83 -10.58 -2.99 9.57
CA LYS A 83 -11.58 -2.17 10.30
C LYS A 83 -11.23 -0.68 10.30
N GLY A 84 -9.94 -0.37 10.41
CA GLY A 84 -9.44 0.99 10.30
C GLY A 84 -9.72 1.61 8.94
N ILE A 85 -9.63 0.83 7.86
CA ILE A 85 -9.92 1.24 6.47
C ILE A 85 -11.43 1.42 6.27
N SER A 86 -12.27 0.48 6.71
CA SER A 86 -13.73 0.59 6.57
C SER A 86 -14.31 1.80 7.31
N SER A 87 -13.63 2.23 8.37
CA SER A 87 -14.05 3.41 9.15
C SER A 87 -13.68 4.76 8.51
N THR A 88 -12.93 4.77 7.39
CA THR A 88 -12.52 6.01 6.71
C THR A 88 -13.72 6.75 6.10
N PRO A 89 -13.68 8.10 5.99
CA PRO A 89 -14.73 8.87 5.31
C PRO A 89 -14.99 8.38 3.88
N GLU A 90 -13.94 7.94 3.19
CA GLU A 90 -13.99 7.48 1.81
C GLU A 90 -14.65 6.12 1.69
N ALA A 91 -14.34 5.19 2.60
CA ALA A 91 -15.03 3.90 2.68
C ALA A 91 -16.53 4.07 2.98
N LYS A 92 -16.89 4.97 3.90
CA LYS A 92 -18.29 5.30 4.19
C LYS A 92 -19.03 5.89 2.99
N ARG A 93 -18.37 6.72 2.18
CA ARG A 93 -18.93 7.28 0.94
C ARG A 93 -19.14 6.20 -0.13
N ALA A 94 -18.34 5.15 -0.10
CA ALA A 94 -18.45 3.99 -0.99
C ALA A 94 -19.41 2.92 -0.45
N ASP A 95 -20.17 3.20 0.61
CA ASP A 95 -21.11 2.27 1.27
C ASP A 95 -20.46 0.95 1.73
N VAL A 96 -19.18 1.02 2.08
CA VAL A 96 -18.46 -0.11 2.66
C VAL A 96 -18.95 -0.30 4.10
N ASP A 97 -19.47 -1.48 4.40
CA ASP A 97 -19.97 -1.81 5.73
C ASP A 97 -18.85 -1.82 6.80
N GLY A 98 -19.23 -1.93 8.08
CA GLY A 98 -18.26 -1.98 9.18
C GLY A 98 -17.47 -3.28 9.29
N ASN A 99 -17.77 -4.30 8.48
CA ASN A 99 -17.09 -5.59 8.49
C ASN A 99 -15.68 -5.44 7.86
N PRO A 100 -14.59 -5.89 8.50
CA PRO A 100 -13.27 -5.91 7.87
C PRO A 100 -13.19 -6.63 6.52
N GLU A 101 -14.12 -7.53 6.19
CA GLU A 101 -14.09 -8.28 4.92
C GLU A 101 -14.66 -7.47 3.75
N SER A 102 -15.50 -6.46 4.00
CA SER A 102 -16.13 -5.68 2.93
C SER A 102 -15.15 -4.78 2.19
N VAL A 103 -14.02 -4.42 2.81
CA VAL A 103 -12.96 -3.64 2.15
C VAL A 103 -12.19 -4.43 1.09
N LEU A 104 -12.42 -5.74 0.97
CA LEU A 104 -11.71 -6.62 0.02
C LEU A 104 -12.35 -6.63 -1.39
N TYR A 105 -13.61 -6.20 -1.48
CA TYR A 105 -14.45 -6.25 -2.67
C TYR A 105 -14.79 -4.84 -3.16
#